data_AF-A0A8T3VDH1-F1
#
_entry.id   AF-A0A8T3VDH1-F1
#
_cell.length_a   1.000
_cell.length_b   1.000
_cell.length_c   1.000
_cell.angle_alpha   90.00
_cell.angle_beta   90.00
_cell.angle_gamma   90.00
#
_symmetry.space_group_name_H-M   'P 1'
#
loop_
_entity.id
_entity.type
_entity.pdbx_description
1 polymer ?
#
loop_
_entity_poly.entity_id
_entity_poly.type
_entity_poly.pdbx_seq_one_letter_code
_entity_poly.pdbx_strand_id
1 'polypeptide(L)'
;DISESTKYKDEFISKDFFSWMTRSKVKLESKEAQAIINDKDLKIHMFIKKSDDEGSDFYYIGQVTPVDWHQTTIKNDKGQTLPIVNFKYELHNQIHDELYGYFTKD
;
A
#
# COMPACT_ATOMS: atom_id res chain seq x y z
N ASP A 1 -20.84 -5.42 -6.88
CA ASP A 1 -20.45 -4.26 -7.69
C ASP A 1 -19.24 -3.64 -6.99
N ILE A 2 -18.04 -3.84 -7.54
CA ILE A 2 -16.81 -3.29 -6.92
C ILE A 2 -16.80 -1.83 -7.31
N SER A 3 -16.98 -0.93 -6.33
CA SER A 3 -16.98 0.51 -6.58
C SER A 3 -15.71 0.91 -7.35
N GLU A 4 -15.79 1.87 -8.27
CA GLU A 4 -14.60 2.38 -8.97
C GLU A 4 -13.60 2.96 -7.96
N SER A 5 -14.08 3.39 -6.79
CA SER A 5 -13.26 3.82 -5.65
C SER A 5 -12.48 2.71 -4.93
N THR A 6 -12.70 1.42 -5.26
CA THR A 6 -11.99 0.28 -4.66
C THR A 6 -10.81 -0.22 -5.51
N LYS A 7 -10.48 0.42 -6.64
CA LYS A 7 -9.33 0.05 -7.49
C LYS A 7 -7.97 0.51 -6.93
N TYR A 8 -7.78 0.45 -5.63
CA TYR A 8 -6.45 0.54 -5.05
C TYR A 8 -5.72 -0.76 -5.41
N LYS A 9 -4.58 -0.63 -6.10
CA LYS A 9 -3.76 -1.76 -6.51
C LYS A 9 -2.63 -1.97 -5.50
N ASP A 10 -3.04 -2.20 -4.26
CA ASP A 10 -2.10 -2.58 -3.22
C ASP A 10 -1.71 -4.04 -3.47
N GLU A 11 -0.44 -4.30 -3.78
CA GLU A 11 0.00 -5.60 -4.25
C GLU A 11 1.46 -5.89 -3.91
N PHE A 12 1.77 -7.17 -3.75
CA PHE A 12 3.16 -7.60 -3.75
C PHE A 12 3.71 -7.54 -5.18
N ILE A 13 4.79 -6.77 -5.38
CA ILE A 13 5.54 -6.73 -6.64
C ILE A 13 6.48 -7.94 -6.71
N SER A 14 7.06 -8.31 -5.57
CA SER A 14 7.86 -9.52 -5.36
C SER A 14 7.81 -9.90 -3.88
N LYS A 15 8.57 -10.91 -3.47
CA LYS A 15 8.71 -11.25 -2.05
C LYS A 15 9.44 -10.19 -1.22
N ASP A 16 10.10 -9.24 -1.87
CA ASP A 16 10.89 -8.18 -1.22
C ASP A 16 10.25 -6.79 -1.37
N PHE A 17 9.28 -6.64 -2.27
CA PHE A 17 8.70 -5.34 -2.60
C PHE A 17 7.17 -5.35 -2.58
N PHE A 18 6.60 -4.32 -1.97
CA PHE A 18 5.16 -4.08 -1.90
C PHE A 18 4.79 -2.71 -2.48
N SER A 19 3.75 -2.66 -3.30
CA SER A 19 3.14 -1.42 -3.81
C SER A 19 1.97 -1.04 -2.94
N TRP A 20 1.94 0.20 -2.45
CA TRP A 20 0.84 0.74 -1.67
C TRP A 20 0.41 2.11 -2.20
N MET A 21 -0.89 2.32 -2.30
CA MET A 21 -1.51 3.58 -2.70
C MET A 21 -2.15 4.27 -1.50
N THR A 22 -1.84 5.55 -1.31
CA THR A 22 -2.50 6.38 -0.29
C THR A 22 -3.99 6.48 -0.54
N ARG A 23 -4.76 6.84 0.50
CA ARG A 23 -6.15 7.28 0.34
C ARG A 23 -6.27 8.43 -0.68
N SER A 24 -7.44 8.57 -1.28
CA SER A 24 -7.74 9.68 -2.20
C SER A 24 -7.50 11.06 -1.56
N LYS A 25 -7.15 12.04 -2.40
CA LYS A 25 -6.86 13.44 -2.05
C LYS A 25 -5.51 13.67 -1.36
N VAL A 26 -4.65 12.66 -1.31
CA VAL A 26 -3.26 12.80 -0.86
C VAL A 26 -2.37 13.17 -2.04
N LYS A 27 -1.50 14.16 -1.83
CA LYS A 27 -0.51 14.62 -2.79
C LYS A 27 0.88 14.40 -2.22
N LEU A 28 1.92 14.52 -3.07
CA LEU A 28 3.29 14.43 -2.58
C LEU A 28 3.57 15.49 -1.50
N GLU A 29 3.01 16.69 -1.62
CA GLU A 29 3.21 17.77 -0.65
C GLU A 29 2.38 17.62 0.64
N SER A 30 1.47 16.65 0.70
CA SER A 30 0.67 16.37 1.89
C SER A 30 1.58 15.99 3.06
N LYS A 31 1.23 16.43 4.27
CA LYS A 31 2.01 16.17 5.50
C LYS A 31 2.31 14.68 5.70
N GLU A 32 1.35 13.80 5.42
CA GLU A 32 1.54 12.36 5.58
C GLU A 32 2.53 11.78 4.56
N ALA A 33 2.46 12.19 3.30
CA ALA A 33 3.41 11.76 2.27
C ALA A 33 4.82 12.27 2.60
N GLN A 34 4.95 13.54 2.99
CA GLN A 34 6.23 14.12 3.37
C GLN A 34 6.84 13.48 4.63
N ALA A 35 6.01 13.00 5.58
CA ALA A 35 6.50 12.24 6.72
C ALA A 35 7.08 10.90 6.29
N ILE A 36 6.38 10.15 5.42
CA ILE A 36 6.88 8.88 4.87
C ILE A 36 8.19 9.08 4.10
N ILE A 37 8.29 10.17 3.33
CA ILE A 37 9.44 10.43 2.43
C ILE A 37 10.68 10.93 3.18
N ASN A 38 10.51 11.86 4.13
CA ASN A 38 11.64 12.63 4.66
C ASN A 38 12.00 12.30 6.11
N ASP A 39 11.11 11.68 6.88
CA ASP A 39 11.38 11.36 8.29
C ASP A 39 12.24 10.09 8.37
N LYS A 40 13.53 10.28 8.66
CA LYS A 40 14.51 9.18 8.75
C LYS A 40 14.35 8.32 10.00
N ASP A 41 13.67 8.84 11.02
CA ASP A 41 13.46 8.13 12.28
C ASP A 41 12.12 7.37 12.29
N LEU A 42 11.28 7.58 11.26
CA LEU A 42 10.01 6.89 11.10
C LEU A 42 10.22 5.41 10.79
N LYS A 43 9.73 4.56 11.70
CA LYS A 43 9.66 3.10 11.51
C LYS A 43 8.29 2.70 11.01
N ILE A 44 8.24 2.17 9.78
CA ILE A 44 6.99 1.75 9.14
C ILE A 44 6.84 0.25 9.31
N HIS A 45 5.75 -0.16 9.94
CA HIS A 45 5.37 -1.57 10.16
C HIS A 45 4.14 -1.90 9.33
N MET A 46 4.19 -2.99 8.57
CA MET A 46 3.16 -3.36 7.60
C MET A 46 2.26 -4.49 8.11
N PHE A 47 0.95 -4.27 8.01
CA PHE A 47 -0.10 -5.21 8.37
C PHE A 47 -1.03 -5.37 7.16
N ILE A 48 -1.24 -6.60 6.69
CA ILE A 48 -2.01 -6.89 5.47
C ILE A 48 -3.15 -7.84 5.80
N LYS A 49 -4.27 -7.66 5.11
CA LYS A 49 -5.41 -8.58 5.11
C LYS A 49 -5.82 -8.85 3.67
N LYS A 50 -6.18 -10.09 3.34
CA LYS A 50 -6.54 -10.45 1.95
C LYS A 50 -7.94 -9.97 1.58
N SER A 51 -8.88 -10.00 2.54
CA SER A 51 -10.23 -9.46 2.35
C SER A 51 -10.85 -8.97 3.66
N ASP A 52 -11.78 -8.02 3.58
CA ASP A 52 -12.53 -7.54 4.76
C ASP A 52 -13.42 -8.63 5.38
N ASP A 53 -13.74 -9.69 4.64
CA ASP A 53 -14.59 -10.80 5.08
C ASP A 53 -13.86 -11.87 5.93
N GLU A 54 -12.52 -11.85 5.98
CA GLU A 54 -11.71 -12.85 6.71
C GLU A 54 -11.66 -12.70 8.24
N GLY A 55 -12.39 -11.75 8.82
CA GLY A 55 -12.40 -11.48 10.27
C GLY A 55 -11.76 -10.15 10.67
N SER A 56 -11.28 -9.97 11.90
CA SER A 56 -10.64 -8.72 12.35
C SER A 56 -9.11 -8.74 12.27
N ASP A 57 -8.53 -9.89 11.97
CA ASP A 57 -7.10 -10.12 12.15
C ASP A 57 -6.30 -9.69 10.91
N PHE A 58 -5.06 -9.24 11.15
CA PHE A 58 -4.11 -8.84 10.13
C PHE A 58 -2.85 -9.69 10.20
N TYR A 59 -2.25 -9.96 9.05
CA TYR A 59 -0.93 -10.56 8.95
C TYR A 59 0.13 -9.48 9.07
N TYR A 60 1.00 -9.60 10.08
CA TYR A 60 2.16 -8.73 10.21
C TYR A 60 3.27 -9.18 9.26
N ILE A 61 3.67 -8.30 8.35
CA ILE A 61 4.66 -8.59 7.29
C ILE A 61 6.07 -8.14 7.67
N GLY A 62 6.20 -7.30 8.70
CA GLY A 62 7.49 -6.80 9.17
C GLY A 62 7.64 -5.29 9.03
N GLN A 63 8.87 -4.83 9.25
CA GLN A 63 9.27 -3.45 9.00
C GLN A 63 9.59 -3.28 7.51
N VAL A 64 9.23 -2.11 6.97
CA VAL A 64 9.46 -1.74 5.58
C VAL A 64 10.10 -0.36 5.45
N THR A 65 10.71 -0.08 4.31
CA THR A 65 11.28 1.24 3.95
C THR A 65 10.74 1.69 2.61
N PRO A 66 10.29 2.95 2.43
CA PRO A 66 9.90 3.47 1.12
C PRO A 66 11.16 3.65 0.26
N VAL A 67 11.15 3.09 -0.94
CA VAL A 67 12.29 3.13 -1.88
C VAL A 67 11.97 3.86 -3.18
N ASP A 68 10.70 4.03 -3.51
CA ASP A 68 10.23 4.81 -4.65
C ASP A 68 8.82 5.36 -4.37
N TRP A 69 8.49 6.50 -4.98
CA TRP A 69 7.16 7.11 -4.87
C TRP A 69 6.88 8.07 -6.01
N HIS A 70 5.62 8.09 -6.45
CA HIS A 70 5.17 9.04 -7.47
C HIS A 70 3.72 9.45 -7.25
N GLN A 71 3.39 10.69 -7.65
CA GLN A 71 2.02 11.17 -7.66
C GLN A 71 1.28 10.60 -8.87
N THR A 72 0.06 10.13 -8.65
CA THR A 72 -0.86 9.68 -9.70
C THR A 72 -2.30 10.02 -9.31
N THR A 73 -3.29 9.40 -9.96
CA THR A 73 -4.70 9.69 -9.71
C THR A 73 -5.56 8.42 -9.70
N ILE A 74 -6.67 8.48 -8.96
CA ILE A 74 -7.72 7.46 -8.95
C ILE A 74 -9.06 8.12 -9.30
N LYS A 75 -9.96 7.38 -9.94
CA LYS A 75 -11.35 7.83 -10.16
C LYS A 75 -12.22 7.35 -9.00
N ASN A 76 -13.07 8.21 -8.46
CA ASN A 76 -14.12 7.79 -7.54
C ASN A 76 -15.41 7.38 -8.28
N ASP A 77 -16.40 6.91 -7.53
CA ASP A 77 -17.70 6.47 -8.08
C ASP A 77 -18.50 7.59 -8.77
N LYS A 78 -18.13 8.85 -8.53
CA LYS A 78 -18.70 10.03 -9.19
C LYS A 78 -17.93 10.42 -10.47
N GLY A 79 -16.97 9.60 -10.91
CA GLY A 79 -16.11 9.86 -12.06
C GLY A 79 -15.08 10.96 -11.85
N GLN A 80 -14.89 11.45 -10.62
CA GLN A 80 -13.93 12.50 -10.32
C GLN A 80 -12.53 11.92 -10.20
N THR A 81 -11.57 12.55 -10.88
CA THR A 81 -10.14 12.25 -10.75
C THR A 81 -9.60 12.91 -9.48
N LEU A 82 -9.12 12.09 -8.55
CA LEU A 82 -8.57 12.51 -7.26
C LEU A 82 -7.07 12.16 -7.19
N PRO A 83 -6.21 13.02 -6.62
CA PRO A 83 -4.80 12.71 -6.49
C PRO A 83 -4.59 11.63 -5.43
N ILE A 84 -3.59 10.80 -5.67
CA ILE A 84 -3.03 9.81 -4.74
C ILE A 84 -1.50 9.79 -4.91
N VAL A 85 -0.79 9.22 -3.96
CA VAL A 85 0.62 8.85 -4.09
C VAL A 85 0.73 7.34 -4.05
N ASN A 86 1.46 6.76 -5.00
CA ASN A 86 1.84 5.37 -4.95
C ASN A 86 3.26 5.27 -4.39
N PHE A 87 3.42 4.54 -3.30
CA PHE A 87 4.70 4.18 -2.70
C PHE A 87 5.08 2.75 -3.06
N LYS A 88 6.37 2.53 -3.33
CA LYS A 88 7.00 1.23 -3.32
C LYS A 88 7.79 1.07 -2.03
N TYR A 89 7.50 0.01 -1.31
CA TYR A 89 8.18 -0.37 -0.08
C TYR A 89 9.08 -1.57 -0.32
N GLU A 90 10.28 -1.54 0.25
CA GLU A 90 11.15 -2.70 0.42
C GLU A 90 10.92 -3.30 1.82
N LEU A 91 10.75 -4.61 1.89
CA LEU A 91 10.62 -5.34 3.14
C LEU A 91 12.01 -5.60 3.72
N HIS A 92 12.18 -5.36 5.02
CA HIS A 92 13.48 -5.64 5.69
C HIS A 92 13.81 -7.12 5.72
N ASN A 93 12.78 -7.96 5.75
CA ASN A 93 12.89 -9.40 5.60
C ASN A 93 11.93 -9.85 4.51
N GLN A 94 12.40 -10.70 3.61
CA GLN A 94 11.57 -11.31 2.59
C GLN A 94 10.32 -11.96 3.20
N ILE A 95 9.16 -11.77 2.59
CA ILE A 95 7.94 -12.44 3.04
C ILE A 95 8.06 -13.96 2.86
N HIS A 96 7.57 -14.72 3.84
CA HIS A 96 7.53 -16.17 3.78
C HIS A 96 6.70 -16.66 2.59
N ASP A 97 7.18 -17.71 1.91
CA ASP A 97 6.58 -18.28 0.70
C ASP A 97 5.09 -18.63 0.86
N GLU A 98 4.70 -19.12 2.03
CA GLU A 98 3.31 -19.45 2.34
C GLU A 98 2.42 -18.20 2.32
N LEU A 99 2.84 -17.13 3.00
CA LEU A 99 2.08 -15.87 3.04
C LEU A 99 2.09 -15.16 1.69
N TYR A 100 3.23 -15.15 1.00
CA TYR A 100 3.30 -14.61 -0.36
C TYR A 100 2.31 -15.34 -1.27
N GLY A 101 2.35 -16.68 -1.28
CA GLY A 101 1.43 -17.50 -2.06
C GLY A 101 -0.04 -17.33 -1.65
N TYR A 102 -0.33 -17.06 -0.38
CA TYR A 102 -1.69 -16.76 0.09
C TYR A 102 -2.22 -15.44 -0.50
N PHE A 103 -1.41 -14.39 -0.49
CA PHE A 103 -1.79 -13.05 -0.96
C PHE A 103 -1.77 -12.89 -2.47
N THR A 104 -0.94 -13.66 -3.18
CA THR A 104 -0.83 -13.55 -4.66
C THR A 104 -1.65 -14.61 -5.41
N LYS A 105 -2.34 -15.51 -4.71
CA LYS A 105 -3.30 -16.44 -5.32
C LYS A 105 -4.69 -15.82 -5.35
N ASP A 106 -5.31 -15.89 -6.53
CA ASP A 106 -6.73 -15.61 -6.76
C ASP A 106 -7.63 -16.52 -5.89
#